data_AF-A0AA42Y0S6-F1
#
_entry.id   AF-A0AA42Y0S6-F1
#
_cell.length_a   1.000
_cell.length_b   1.000
_cell.length_c   1.000
_cell.angle_alpha   90.00
_cell.angle_beta   90.00
_cell.angle_gamma   90.00
#
_symmetry.space_group_name_H-M   'P 1'
#
loop_
_entity.id
_entity.type
_entity.pdbx_description
1 polymer ?
#
loop_
_entity_poly.entity_id
_entity_poly.type
_entity_poly.pdbx_seq_one_letter_code
_entity_poly.pdbx_strand_id
1 'polypeptide(L)'
;MLDQFGEEPLMIAMGDTVAFPGGALVVDGGLAAAAVFQALYARTTIPFIPLLIRVFATRRGDLLQPLAGRLGDPTSSRGLFLSVECYERAPYLTAEAQGADAARASGLAPHGSLIRPYLDDCDAWHRFRASPTELGAVTSTIPTLILTGTFDPITPPTWGRLAAATLSNSLYVEVRTAGHGVPMDACTRGIMHDFLDDPDAPPDTACNEARAPITFITDVHLNGGIYRVATALRVGPGLATVAWPGLTVLILLSGLLLWPLPWLTRRRRMHQPVATGWVLAARWVAGLAALAAITFLALLVWTVLRTARTAPLILAFGVPGSAGLLFLIPWLVLVFGVLTLALAAAAWRQGWWSMPWRIHYLLVGLACLSYVGFLSHWRLF
;
A
#
# COMPACT_ATOMS: atom_id res chain seq x y z
N MET A 1 6.85 -11.31 15.55
CA MET A 1 6.14 -11.16 14.24
C MET A 1 6.74 -12.09 13.20
N LEU A 2 8.04 -11.96 12.91
CA LEU A 2 8.71 -12.83 11.92
C LEU A 2 8.66 -14.31 12.35
N ASP A 3 8.88 -14.63 13.63
CA ASP A 3 8.72 -15.99 14.18
C ASP A 3 7.32 -16.55 13.92
N GLN A 4 6.28 -15.75 14.16
CA GLN A 4 4.90 -16.16 13.92
C GLN A 4 4.64 -16.48 12.45
N PHE A 5 5.27 -15.77 11.52
CA PHE A 5 5.18 -16.11 10.09
C PHE A 5 6.03 -17.33 9.72
N GLY A 6 7.07 -17.65 10.48
CA GLY A 6 7.84 -18.89 10.32
C GLY A 6 7.08 -20.13 10.82
N GLU A 7 6.42 -20.03 11.98
CA GLU A 7 5.61 -21.11 12.55
C GLU A 7 4.31 -21.35 11.78
N GLU A 8 3.63 -20.26 11.42
CA GLU A 8 2.39 -20.30 10.64
C GLU A 8 2.50 -19.33 9.46
N PRO A 9 2.95 -19.79 8.28
CA PRO A 9 2.96 -18.96 7.09
C PRO A 9 1.54 -18.56 6.65
N LEU A 10 1.38 -17.33 6.16
CA LEU A 10 0.09 -16.87 5.65
C LEU A 10 -0.01 -17.14 4.14
N MET A 11 -1.04 -17.88 3.75
CA MET A 11 -1.32 -18.18 2.35
C MET A 11 -2.26 -17.13 1.76
N ILE A 12 -1.86 -16.48 0.68
CA ILE A 12 -2.69 -15.52 -0.06
C ILE A 12 -3.01 -16.12 -1.42
N ALA A 13 -4.30 -16.28 -1.73
CA ALA A 13 -4.72 -16.78 -3.04
C ALA A 13 -4.34 -15.79 -4.16
N MET A 14 -3.70 -16.30 -5.20
CA MET A 14 -3.21 -15.59 -6.38
C MET A 14 -3.68 -16.30 -7.65
N GLY A 15 -3.52 -15.64 -8.80
CA GLY A 15 -3.66 -16.34 -10.09
C GLY A 15 -2.49 -17.31 -10.27
N ASP A 16 -2.77 -18.50 -10.82
CA ASP A 16 -1.73 -19.46 -11.17
C ASP A 16 -0.88 -18.90 -12.31
N THR A 17 0.37 -18.56 -11.99
CA THR A 17 1.30 -17.87 -12.88
C THR A 17 2.71 -18.35 -12.60
N VAL A 18 3.66 -18.02 -13.48
CA VAL A 18 5.08 -18.32 -13.25
C VAL A 18 5.59 -17.71 -11.92
N ALA A 19 5.07 -16.55 -11.52
CA ALA A 19 5.42 -15.88 -10.27
C ALA A 19 4.77 -16.53 -9.03
N PHE A 20 3.61 -17.18 -9.20
CA PHE A 20 2.84 -17.82 -8.13
C PHE A 20 2.39 -19.22 -8.56
N PRO A 21 3.33 -20.18 -8.68
CA PRO A 21 2.99 -21.54 -9.07
C PRO A 21 2.02 -22.16 -8.05
N GLY A 22 0.91 -22.71 -8.52
CA GLY A 22 -0.14 -23.26 -7.65
C GLY A 22 -1.11 -22.21 -7.11
N GLY A 23 -1.07 -20.97 -7.62
CA GLY A 23 -2.06 -19.94 -7.34
C GLY A 23 -2.05 -19.42 -5.91
N ALA A 24 -0.89 -19.40 -5.25
CA ALA A 24 -0.76 -18.82 -3.92
C ALA A 24 0.58 -18.12 -3.71
N LEU A 25 0.56 -17.04 -2.93
CA LEU A 25 1.74 -16.43 -2.32
C LEU A 25 1.86 -16.92 -0.88
N VAL A 26 3.01 -17.50 -0.55
CA VAL A 26 3.38 -17.87 0.83
C VAL A 26 4.06 -16.69 1.48
N VAL A 27 3.46 -16.14 2.53
CA VAL A 27 4.07 -15.09 3.34
C VAL A 27 4.64 -15.72 4.60
N ASP A 28 5.95 -15.92 4.60
CA ASP A 28 6.73 -16.38 5.76
C ASP A 28 7.58 -15.24 6.35
N GLY A 29 8.38 -15.56 7.38
CA GLY A 29 9.27 -14.58 8.01
C GLY A 29 10.31 -14.01 7.03
N GLY A 30 10.79 -14.81 6.09
CA GLY A 30 11.77 -14.39 5.09
C GLY A 30 11.19 -13.38 4.11
N LEU A 31 9.99 -13.65 3.58
CA LEU A 31 9.29 -12.71 2.71
C LEU A 31 8.97 -11.39 3.43
N ALA A 32 8.55 -11.46 4.69
CA ALA A 32 8.27 -10.27 5.49
C ALA A 32 9.52 -9.41 5.72
N ALA A 33 10.67 -10.04 6.02
CA ALA A 33 11.96 -9.36 6.13
C ALA A 33 12.41 -8.79 4.76
N ALA A 34 12.26 -9.58 3.69
CA ALA A 34 12.57 -9.16 2.32
C ALA A 34 11.77 -7.92 1.90
N ALA A 35 10.48 -7.84 2.28
CA ALA A 35 9.65 -6.70 1.94
C ALA A 35 10.13 -5.39 2.60
N VAL A 36 10.61 -5.46 3.85
CA VAL A 36 11.21 -4.31 4.53
C VAL A 36 12.54 -3.94 3.89
N PHE A 37 13.37 -4.94 3.58
CA PHE A 37 14.63 -4.75 2.86
C PHE A 37 14.44 -4.09 1.49
N GLN A 38 13.48 -4.55 0.70
CA GLN A 38 13.14 -3.97 -0.60
C GLN A 38 12.64 -2.52 -0.46
N ALA A 39 11.93 -2.18 0.61
CA ALA A 39 11.49 -0.82 0.84
C ALA A 39 12.65 0.16 1.12
N LEU A 40 13.81 -0.31 1.58
CA LEU A 40 15.02 0.50 1.79
C LEU A 40 15.73 0.90 0.48
N TYR A 41 15.42 0.24 -0.65
CA TYR A 41 16.08 0.54 -1.93
C TYR A 41 15.89 1.98 -2.38
N ALA A 42 14.69 2.55 -2.22
CA ALA A 42 14.37 3.84 -2.81
C ALA A 42 13.87 4.85 -1.77
N ARG A 43 14.29 6.11 -1.93
CA ARG A 43 13.79 7.25 -1.13
C ARG A 43 12.26 7.36 -1.12
N THR A 44 11.60 6.91 -2.18
CA THR A 44 10.14 6.94 -2.30
C THR A 44 9.43 5.87 -1.48
N THR A 45 10.10 4.76 -1.14
CA THR A 45 9.53 3.64 -0.39
C THR A 45 9.97 3.61 1.08
N ILE A 46 11.14 4.16 1.41
CA ILE A 46 11.63 4.27 2.80
C ILE A 46 10.57 4.85 3.76
N PRO A 47 9.83 5.93 3.42
CA PRO A 47 8.76 6.46 4.29
C PRO A 47 7.71 5.43 4.73
N PHE A 48 7.48 4.37 3.95
CA PHE A 48 6.44 3.39 4.19
C PHE A 48 6.88 2.23 5.08
N ILE A 49 8.15 2.14 5.49
CA ILE A 49 8.66 1.02 6.30
C ILE A 49 7.83 0.79 7.57
N PRO A 50 7.49 1.81 8.39
CA PRO A 50 6.64 1.59 9.57
C PRO A 50 5.24 1.09 9.21
N LEU A 51 4.66 1.59 8.11
CA LEU A 51 3.37 1.10 7.62
C LEU A 51 3.44 -0.36 7.19
N LEU A 52 4.50 -0.77 6.49
CA LEU A 52 4.71 -2.16 6.07
C LEU A 52 4.78 -3.08 7.29
N ILE A 53 5.57 -2.72 8.30
CA ILE A 53 5.65 -3.47 9.57
C ILE A 53 4.26 -3.62 10.19
N ARG A 54 3.48 -2.53 10.24
CA ARG A 54 2.10 -2.55 10.75
C ARG A 54 1.18 -3.46 9.92
N VAL A 55 1.30 -3.42 8.59
CA VAL A 55 0.52 -4.28 7.68
C VAL A 55 0.84 -5.75 7.91
N PHE A 56 2.12 -6.12 7.99
CA PHE A 56 2.54 -7.49 8.31
C PHE A 56 2.04 -7.94 9.69
N ALA A 57 2.09 -7.06 10.70
CA ALA A 57 1.58 -7.35 12.04
C ALA A 57 0.08 -7.68 12.08
N THR A 58 -0.72 -7.22 11.10
CA THR A 58 -2.14 -7.58 11.03
C THR A 58 -2.41 -9.00 10.55
N ARG A 59 -1.45 -9.63 9.86
CA ARG A 59 -1.60 -10.95 9.20
C ARG A 59 -2.84 -11.05 8.28
N ARG A 60 -3.29 -9.92 7.72
CA ARG A 60 -4.43 -9.86 6.81
C ARG A 60 -4.00 -9.97 5.36
N GLY A 61 -4.36 -11.09 4.71
CA GLY A 61 -4.00 -11.34 3.31
C GLY A 61 -4.50 -10.27 2.32
N ASP A 62 -5.62 -9.62 2.60
CA ASP A 62 -6.15 -8.53 1.77
C ASP A 62 -5.29 -7.26 1.79
N LEU A 63 -4.52 -7.02 2.87
CA LEU A 63 -3.59 -5.90 2.97
C LEU A 63 -2.20 -6.24 2.41
N LEU A 64 -1.88 -7.53 2.27
CA LEU A 64 -0.60 -8.03 1.76
C LEU A 64 -0.63 -8.35 0.27
N GLN A 65 -1.81 -8.60 -0.31
CA GLN A 65 -1.99 -8.79 -1.76
C GLN A 65 -1.34 -7.69 -2.63
N PRO A 66 -1.37 -6.39 -2.29
CA PRO A 66 -0.69 -5.35 -3.06
C PRO A 66 0.83 -5.52 -3.15
N LEU A 67 1.44 -6.25 -2.20
CA LEU A 67 2.87 -6.53 -2.18
C LEU A 67 3.25 -7.70 -3.08
N ALA A 68 2.30 -8.60 -3.37
CA ALA A 68 2.57 -9.85 -4.07
C ALA A 68 3.28 -9.62 -5.42
N GLY A 69 2.74 -8.74 -6.26
CA GLY A 69 3.33 -8.44 -7.56
C GLY A 69 4.71 -7.78 -7.51
N ARG A 70 5.08 -7.13 -6.39
CA ARG A 70 6.42 -6.56 -6.21
C ARG A 70 7.42 -7.57 -5.67
N LEU A 71 6.96 -8.51 -4.85
CA LEU A 71 7.82 -9.51 -4.22
C LEU A 71 8.00 -10.76 -5.09
N GLY A 72 7.09 -10.98 -6.04
CA GLY A 72 7.08 -12.16 -6.91
C GLY A 72 7.64 -11.94 -8.32
N ASP A 73 8.21 -10.78 -8.66
CA ASP A 73 8.70 -10.48 -10.02
C ASP A 73 10.20 -10.81 -10.19
N PRO A 74 10.56 -11.90 -10.88
CA PRO A 74 11.95 -12.27 -11.14
C PRO A 74 12.49 -11.48 -12.35
N THR A 75 12.67 -10.17 -12.21
CA THR A 75 13.24 -9.34 -13.29
C THR A 75 14.73 -9.58 -13.53
N SER A 76 15.39 -10.42 -12.74
CA SER A 76 16.80 -10.76 -12.91
C SER A 76 17.00 -11.91 -13.91
N SER A 77 17.94 -11.76 -14.84
CA SER A 77 18.46 -12.89 -15.64
C SER A 77 19.16 -13.86 -14.71
N ARG A 78 18.46 -14.93 -14.30
CA ARG A 78 18.97 -15.92 -13.34
C ARG A 78 20.28 -16.55 -13.83
N GLY A 79 20.39 -16.86 -15.12
CA GLY A 79 21.60 -17.44 -15.68
C GLY A 79 22.81 -16.50 -15.60
N LEU A 80 22.61 -15.20 -15.88
CA LEU A 80 23.67 -14.20 -15.72
C LEU A 80 24.06 -14.05 -14.25
N PHE A 81 23.06 -13.91 -13.37
CA PHE A 81 23.27 -13.79 -11.93
C PHE A 81 24.11 -14.96 -11.38
N LEU A 82 23.71 -16.20 -11.68
CA LEU A 82 24.46 -17.39 -11.25
C LEU A 82 25.87 -17.43 -11.85
N SER A 83 26.05 -17.03 -13.11
CA SER A 83 27.37 -17.06 -13.75
C SER A 83 28.37 -16.13 -13.06
N VAL A 84 27.92 -14.96 -12.59
CA VAL A 84 28.78 -13.99 -11.89
C VAL A 84 28.94 -14.35 -10.42
N GLU A 85 27.84 -14.50 -9.67
CA GLU A 85 27.89 -14.68 -8.22
C GLU A 85 28.53 -16.02 -7.81
N CYS A 86 28.34 -17.09 -8.61
CA CYS A 86 28.98 -18.37 -8.35
C CYS A 86 30.49 -18.34 -8.62
N TYR A 87 30.96 -17.50 -9.54
CA TYR A 87 32.38 -17.30 -9.77
C TYR A 87 32.97 -16.42 -8.65
N GLU A 88 32.40 -15.23 -8.43
CA GLU A 88 33.01 -14.18 -7.60
C GLU A 88 32.74 -14.32 -6.11
N ARG A 89 31.53 -14.73 -5.71
CA ARG A 89 31.06 -14.61 -4.31
C ARG A 89 30.96 -15.93 -3.57
N ALA A 90 30.52 -17.00 -4.25
CA ALA A 90 30.38 -18.33 -3.66
C ALA A 90 31.64 -18.86 -2.92
N PRO A 91 32.90 -18.65 -3.39
CA PRO A 91 34.08 -19.16 -2.68
C PRO A 91 34.26 -18.61 -1.26
N TYR A 92 33.62 -17.48 -0.95
CA TYR A 92 33.82 -16.72 0.29
C TYR A 92 32.61 -16.74 1.22
N LEU A 93 31.51 -17.33 0.78
CA LEU A 93 30.32 -17.55 1.59
C LEU A 93 30.47 -18.87 2.37
N THR A 94 31.56 -18.99 3.12
CA THR A 94 31.83 -20.16 3.97
C THR A 94 30.81 -20.24 5.11
N ALA A 95 30.63 -21.43 5.68
CA ALA A 95 29.77 -21.61 6.85
C ALA A 95 30.20 -20.73 8.04
N GLU A 96 31.50 -20.51 8.20
CA GLU A 96 32.05 -19.61 9.22
C GLU A 96 31.66 -18.15 8.96
N ALA A 97 31.86 -17.65 7.74
CA ALA A 97 31.49 -16.29 7.37
C ALA A 97 29.99 -16.05 7.54
N GLN A 98 29.17 -17.04 7.19
CA GLN A 98 27.72 -17.00 7.36
C GLN A 98 27.31 -17.04 8.83
N GLY A 99 27.97 -17.86 9.65
CA GLY A 99 27.75 -17.88 11.09
C GLY A 99 28.09 -16.55 11.75
N ALA A 100 29.20 -15.93 11.34
CA ALA A 100 29.61 -14.61 11.82
C ALA A 100 28.61 -13.50 11.42
N ASP A 101 28.09 -13.54 10.19
CA ASP A 101 27.07 -12.59 9.73
C ASP A 101 25.73 -12.80 10.46
N ALA A 102 25.29 -14.05 10.59
CA ALA A 102 24.09 -14.42 11.33
C ALA A 102 24.17 -13.97 12.80
N ALA A 103 25.34 -14.08 13.44
CA ALA A 103 25.55 -13.62 14.81
C ALA A 103 25.39 -12.09 14.97
N ARG A 104 25.74 -11.30 13.94
CA ARG A 104 25.55 -9.84 13.95
C ARG A 104 24.08 -9.44 13.80
N ALA A 105 23.25 -10.31 13.22
CA ALA A 105 21.84 -10.07 12.97
C ALA A 105 20.97 -11.22 13.51
N SER A 106 21.20 -11.63 14.76
CA SER A 106 20.61 -12.84 15.36
C SER A 106 19.08 -12.86 15.38
N GLY A 107 18.42 -11.71 15.37
CA GLY A 107 16.95 -11.61 15.28
C GLY A 107 16.39 -11.70 13.85
N LEU A 108 17.22 -11.60 12.81
CA LEU A 108 16.82 -11.73 11.40
C LEU A 108 17.30 -13.04 10.79
N ALA A 109 18.48 -13.52 11.20
CA ALA A 109 19.11 -14.72 10.65
C ALA A 109 18.21 -15.98 10.62
N PRO A 110 17.36 -16.26 11.64
CA PRO A 110 16.46 -17.42 11.60
C PRO A 110 15.40 -17.36 10.49
N HIS A 111 15.15 -16.18 9.93
CA HIS A 111 14.15 -15.96 8.89
C HIS A 111 14.73 -16.04 7.47
N GLY A 112 15.95 -16.56 7.34
CA GLY A 112 16.59 -16.84 6.06
C GLY A 112 17.53 -15.73 5.59
N SER A 113 18.12 -15.96 4.42
CA SER A 113 18.99 -15.02 3.75
C SER A 113 18.40 -14.68 2.39
N LEU A 114 18.46 -13.41 2.03
CA LEU A 114 17.92 -12.91 0.77
C LEU A 114 18.72 -13.37 -0.45
N ILE A 115 19.97 -13.82 -0.24
CA ILE A 115 20.93 -14.17 -1.30
C ILE A 115 21.22 -15.69 -1.30
N ARG A 116 21.20 -16.34 -0.13
CA ARG A 116 21.55 -17.76 0.04
C ARG A 116 20.82 -18.72 -0.92
N PRO A 117 19.48 -18.64 -1.10
CA PRO A 117 18.75 -19.60 -1.95
C PRO A 117 19.18 -19.56 -3.42
N TYR A 118 19.94 -18.55 -3.83
CA TYR A 118 20.44 -18.43 -5.19
C TYR A 118 21.77 -19.13 -5.42
N LEU A 119 22.54 -19.45 -4.37
CA LEU A 119 23.94 -19.87 -4.53
C LEU A 119 24.20 -21.34 -4.19
N ASP A 120 23.19 -22.07 -3.73
CA ASP A 120 23.33 -23.51 -3.43
C ASP A 120 23.56 -24.34 -4.72
N ASP A 121 23.18 -23.82 -5.90
CA ASP A 121 23.40 -24.47 -7.20
C ASP A 121 24.78 -24.17 -7.81
N CYS A 122 25.65 -23.41 -7.13
CA CYS A 122 26.86 -22.87 -7.74
C CYS A 122 27.87 -23.93 -8.20
N ASP A 123 27.98 -25.05 -7.50
CA ASP A 123 28.89 -26.14 -7.87
C ASP A 123 28.40 -26.88 -9.13
N ALA A 124 27.08 -26.96 -9.31
CA ALA A 124 26.48 -27.53 -10.53
C ALA A 124 26.50 -26.54 -11.70
N TRP A 125 26.38 -25.23 -11.42
CA TRP A 125 26.29 -24.18 -12.45
C TRP A 125 27.64 -23.75 -13.02
N HIS A 126 28.63 -23.50 -12.15
CA HIS A 126 29.91 -22.91 -12.53
C HIS A 126 31.06 -23.67 -11.87
N ARG A 127 32.01 -24.21 -12.65
CA ARG A 127 33.13 -24.99 -12.09
C ARG A 127 34.33 -24.16 -11.63
N PHE A 128 34.40 -22.89 -12.03
CA PHE A 128 35.51 -21.99 -11.69
C PHE A 128 35.11 -21.04 -10.58
N ARG A 129 36.12 -20.60 -9.81
CA ARG A 129 35.98 -19.75 -8.63
C ARG A 129 37.03 -18.65 -8.71
N ALA A 130 36.63 -17.44 -8.34
CA ALA A 130 37.52 -16.30 -8.27
C ALA A 130 38.64 -16.56 -7.27
N SER A 131 39.85 -16.10 -7.61
CA SER A 131 40.99 -16.18 -6.67
C SER A 131 40.84 -15.13 -5.56
N PRO A 132 41.42 -15.32 -4.36
CA PRO A 132 41.37 -14.32 -3.29
C PRO A 132 41.89 -12.94 -3.71
N THR A 133 42.80 -12.90 -4.69
CA THR A 133 43.34 -11.67 -5.27
C THR A 133 42.26 -10.81 -5.92
N GLU A 134 41.23 -11.41 -6.51
CA GLU A 134 40.12 -10.67 -7.16
C GLU A 134 39.21 -9.97 -6.15
N LEU A 135 39.24 -10.37 -4.88
CA LEU A 135 38.57 -9.67 -3.77
C LEU A 135 39.48 -8.69 -3.02
N GLY A 136 40.73 -8.55 -3.45
CA GLY A 136 41.65 -7.58 -2.86
C GLY A 136 41.13 -6.16 -3.01
N ALA A 137 41.35 -5.33 -1.99
CA ALA A 137 41.00 -3.92 -2.07
C ALA A 137 41.77 -3.23 -3.21
N VAL A 138 41.05 -2.50 -4.06
CA VAL A 138 41.66 -1.72 -5.13
C VAL A 138 42.41 -0.54 -4.51
N THR A 139 43.70 -0.40 -4.85
CA THR A 139 44.52 0.75 -4.44
C THR A 139 44.77 1.64 -5.64
N SER A 140 44.49 2.93 -5.52
CA SER A 140 44.66 3.87 -6.63
C SER A 140 44.88 5.29 -6.13
N THR A 141 45.67 6.06 -6.89
CA THR A 141 45.85 7.50 -6.71
C THR A 141 45.02 8.32 -7.69
N ILE A 142 44.28 7.67 -8.60
CA ILE A 142 43.40 8.36 -9.54
C ILE A 142 42.27 9.03 -8.73
N PRO A 143 42.01 10.34 -8.93
CA PRO A 143 40.88 11.01 -8.30
C PRO A 143 39.59 10.19 -8.46
N THR A 144 38.88 9.92 -7.36
CA THR A 144 37.70 9.05 -7.39
C THR A 144 36.58 9.62 -6.54
N LEU A 145 35.42 9.89 -7.15
CA LEU A 145 34.20 10.24 -6.42
C LEU A 145 33.44 8.97 -5.99
N ILE A 146 33.15 8.86 -4.70
CA ILE A 146 32.35 7.77 -4.12
C ILE A 146 31.05 8.36 -3.59
N LEU A 147 29.93 7.94 -4.17
CA LEU A 147 28.58 8.30 -3.74
C LEU A 147 27.92 7.12 -3.05
N THR A 148 27.37 7.31 -1.86
CA THR A 148 26.61 6.26 -1.15
C THR A 148 25.34 6.82 -0.56
N GLY A 149 24.24 6.06 -0.59
CA GLY A 149 23.01 6.45 0.10
C GLY A 149 23.06 6.09 1.58
N THR A 150 22.64 7.01 2.46
CA THR A 150 22.60 6.77 3.92
C THR A 150 21.79 5.52 4.29
N PHE A 151 20.74 5.20 3.53
CA PHE A 151 19.86 4.05 3.75
C PHE A 151 20.13 2.87 2.81
N ASP A 152 21.24 2.85 2.07
CA ASP A 152 21.55 1.78 1.12
C ASP A 152 21.65 0.41 1.83
N PRO A 153 20.71 -0.53 1.56
CA PRO A 153 20.70 -1.85 2.20
C PRO A 153 21.61 -2.88 1.52
N ILE A 154 22.19 -2.56 0.35
CA ILE A 154 23.00 -3.48 -0.47
C ILE A 154 24.48 -3.13 -0.35
N THR A 155 24.82 -1.86 -0.55
CA THR A 155 26.18 -1.31 -0.48
C THR A 155 26.21 -0.18 0.56
N PRO A 156 26.10 -0.51 1.86
CA PRO A 156 25.92 0.48 2.92
C PRO A 156 27.09 1.46 3.01
N PRO A 157 26.91 2.64 3.62
CA PRO A 157 27.96 3.65 3.81
C PRO A 157 29.28 3.12 4.38
N THR A 158 29.21 2.10 5.22
CA THR A 158 30.40 1.42 5.77
C THR A 158 31.29 0.82 4.69
N TRP A 159 30.73 0.28 3.61
CA TRP A 159 31.50 -0.29 2.49
C TRP A 159 32.07 0.80 1.59
N GLY A 160 31.33 1.89 1.36
CA GLY A 160 31.86 3.05 0.65
C GLY A 160 33.07 3.68 1.36
N ARG A 161 33.02 3.79 2.69
CA ARG A 161 34.17 4.23 3.51
C ARG A 161 35.34 3.25 3.47
N LEU A 162 35.06 1.94 3.42
CA LEU A 162 36.10 0.92 3.29
C LEU A 162 36.83 1.05 1.94
N ALA A 163 36.10 1.28 0.85
CA ALA A 163 36.70 1.53 -0.46
C ALA A 163 37.50 2.84 -0.48
N ALA A 164 36.97 3.92 0.11
CA ALA A 164 37.67 5.20 0.21
C ALA A 164 39.04 5.09 0.93
N ALA A 165 39.17 4.16 1.89
CA ALA A 165 40.39 3.98 2.67
C ALA A 165 41.60 3.52 1.83
N THR A 166 41.38 2.86 0.67
CA THR A 166 42.45 2.41 -0.23
C THR A 166 42.57 3.27 -1.50
N LEU A 167 41.62 4.17 -1.73
CA LEU A 167 41.62 5.13 -2.82
C LEU A 167 42.11 6.48 -2.28
N SER A 168 43.43 6.69 -2.35
CA SER A 168 44.10 7.75 -1.59
C SER A 168 43.74 9.18 -2.01
N ASN A 169 43.19 9.35 -3.22
CA ASN A 169 42.63 10.62 -3.71
C ASN A 169 41.12 10.48 -3.92
N SER A 170 40.39 9.97 -2.93
CA SER A 170 38.94 9.82 -3.02
C SER A 170 38.18 10.96 -2.35
N LEU A 171 37.09 11.37 -2.99
CA LEU A 171 36.09 12.28 -2.46
C LEU A 171 34.85 11.46 -2.13
N TYR A 172 34.50 11.39 -0.84
CA TYR A 172 33.38 10.59 -0.36
C TYR A 172 32.19 11.48 -0.02
N VAL A 173 31.03 11.19 -0.61
CA VAL A 173 29.77 11.88 -0.31
C VAL A 173 28.69 10.88 0.08
N GLU A 174 28.27 10.94 1.34
CA GLU A 174 27.08 10.24 1.80
C GLU A 174 25.82 11.08 1.48
N VAL A 175 25.00 10.58 0.57
CA VAL A 175 23.79 11.27 0.10
C VAL A 175 22.65 11.01 1.07
N ARG A 176 22.21 12.09 1.74
CA ARG A 176 21.17 12.05 2.76
C ARG A 176 19.87 11.52 2.17
N THR A 177 19.18 10.67 2.93
CA THR A 177 17.86 10.12 2.60
C THR A 177 17.80 9.23 1.34
N ALA A 178 18.94 8.94 0.69
CA ALA A 178 19.01 8.03 -0.44
C ALA A 178 19.14 6.58 0.03
N GLY A 179 18.57 5.66 -0.76
CA GLY A 179 18.73 4.21 -0.60
C GLY A 179 19.80 3.67 -1.54
N HIS A 180 19.55 2.50 -2.14
CA HIS A 180 20.43 1.88 -3.12
C HIS A 180 20.39 2.58 -4.48
N GLY A 181 21.56 2.82 -5.07
CA GLY A 181 21.68 3.57 -6.32
C GLY A 181 21.31 5.04 -6.10
N VAL A 182 22.30 5.84 -5.71
CA VAL A 182 22.14 7.26 -5.40
C VAL A 182 21.30 7.96 -6.49
N PRO A 183 20.26 8.73 -6.13
CA PRO A 183 19.36 9.33 -7.11
C PRO A 183 20.12 10.30 -8.01
N MET A 184 19.88 10.28 -9.31
CA MET A 184 20.49 11.19 -10.29
C MET A 184 19.68 12.49 -10.44
N ASP A 185 19.41 13.16 -9.32
CA ASP A 185 18.72 14.45 -9.30
C ASP A 185 19.66 15.62 -9.62
N ALA A 186 19.18 16.87 -9.53
CA ALA A 186 20.01 18.03 -9.82
C ALA A 186 21.21 18.16 -8.86
N CYS A 187 21.05 17.73 -7.61
CA CYS A 187 22.08 17.89 -6.59
C CYS A 187 23.25 16.92 -6.81
N THR A 188 22.96 15.63 -6.95
CA THR A 188 24.01 14.63 -7.20
C THR A 188 24.65 14.79 -8.58
N ARG A 189 23.89 15.19 -9.60
CA ARG A 189 24.47 15.57 -10.89
C ARG A 189 25.39 16.78 -10.77
N GLY A 190 25.03 17.80 -9.99
CA GLY A 190 25.90 18.95 -9.72
C GLY A 190 27.22 18.50 -9.10
N ILE A 191 27.15 17.71 -8.02
CA ILE A 191 28.33 17.12 -7.36
C ILE A 191 29.21 16.34 -8.34
N MET A 192 28.61 15.55 -9.23
CA MET A 192 29.33 14.78 -10.25
C MET A 192 29.96 15.69 -11.31
N HIS A 193 29.27 16.76 -11.72
CA HIS A 193 29.80 17.72 -12.68
C HIS A 193 31.00 18.47 -12.09
N ASP A 194 30.88 19.00 -10.87
CA ASP A 194 31.97 19.68 -10.17
C ASP A 194 33.21 18.79 -10.08
N PHE A 195 33.02 17.52 -9.72
CA PHE A 195 34.12 16.53 -9.67
C PHE A 195 34.73 16.24 -11.04
N LEU A 196 33.93 16.18 -12.11
CA LEU A 196 34.46 15.93 -13.45
C LEU A 196 35.20 17.14 -14.02
N ASP A 197 34.80 18.34 -13.65
CA ASP A 197 35.42 19.60 -14.08
C ASP A 197 36.75 19.86 -13.33
N ASP A 198 36.79 19.62 -12.02
CA ASP A 198 37.99 19.70 -11.18
C ASP A 198 38.03 18.57 -10.14
N PRO A 199 38.65 17.42 -10.47
CA PRO A 199 38.62 16.24 -9.61
C PRO A 199 39.53 16.33 -8.37
N ASP A 200 40.39 17.36 -8.29
CA ASP A 200 41.26 17.60 -7.13
C ASP A 200 40.63 18.61 -6.14
N ALA A 201 39.52 19.25 -6.50
CA ALA A 201 38.75 20.13 -5.65
C ALA A 201 37.53 19.41 -5.04
N PRO A 202 37.15 19.72 -3.78
CA PRO A 202 35.92 19.19 -3.21
C PRO A 202 34.69 19.79 -3.93
N PRO A 203 33.70 18.97 -4.33
CA PRO A 203 32.49 19.44 -5.00
C PRO A 203 31.56 20.19 -4.03
N ASP A 204 30.67 21.05 -4.54
CA ASP A 204 29.66 21.70 -3.71
C ASP A 204 28.59 20.68 -3.26
N THR A 205 28.49 20.46 -1.95
CA THR A 205 27.53 19.51 -1.36
C THR A 205 26.42 20.20 -0.56
N ALA A 206 26.30 21.53 -0.61
CA ALA A 206 25.28 22.28 0.13
C ALA A 206 23.85 21.83 -0.21
N CYS A 207 23.60 21.44 -1.47
CA CYS A 207 22.31 20.88 -1.89
C CYS A 207 21.97 19.57 -1.18
N ASN A 208 22.98 18.76 -0.83
CA ASN A 208 22.80 17.52 -0.09
C ASN A 208 22.48 17.82 1.38
N GLU A 209 23.08 18.87 1.95
CA GLU A 209 22.78 19.39 3.31
C GLU A 209 21.36 19.90 3.43
N ALA A 210 20.85 20.52 2.39
CA ALA A 210 19.49 21.03 2.33
C ALA A 210 18.41 19.95 2.08
N ARG A 211 18.78 18.65 1.93
CA ARG A 211 17.79 17.60 1.66
C ARG A 211 16.81 17.45 2.83
N ALA A 212 15.52 17.54 2.51
CA ALA A 212 14.46 17.33 3.48
C ALA A 212 14.54 15.92 4.12
N PRO A 213 14.37 15.81 5.45
CA PRO A 213 14.41 14.54 6.15
C PRO A 213 13.28 13.61 5.70
N ILE A 214 13.46 12.31 5.92
CA ILE A 214 12.39 11.33 5.71
C ILE A 214 11.28 11.59 6.73
N THR A 215 10.06 11.77 6.24
CA THR A 215 8.85 11.75 7.07
C THR A 215 8.19 10.39 6.92
N PHE A 216 8.20 9.58 7.98
CA PHE A 216 7.58 8.26 7.93
C PHE A 216 6.05 8.33 7.90
N ILE A 217 5.46 7.45 7.10
CA ILE A 217 4.02 7.26 7.00
C ILE A 217 3.59 6.27 8.07
N THR A 218 2.93 6.78 9.10
CA THR A 218 2.45 5.99 10.25
C THR A 218 0.93 6.02 10.38
N ASP A 219 0.30 7.14 10.00
CA ASP A 219 -1.14 7.37 10.12
C ASP A 219 -1.91 6.97 8.86
N VAL A 220 -2.24 5.68 8.77
CA VAL A 220 -3.07 5.11 7.71
C VAL A 220 -4.22 4.32 8.33
N HIS A 221 -5.43 4.56 7.83
CA HIS A 221 -6.57 3.71 8.08
C HIS A 221 -6.50 2.52 7.11
N LEU A 222 -6.08 1.36 7.63
CA LEU A 222 -5.88 0.14 6.85
C LEU A 222 -7.22 -0.39 6.33
N ASN A 223 -7.34 -0.52 5.01
CA ASN A 223 -8.53 -1.04 4.35
C ASN A 223 -8.16 -1.70 3.02
N GLY A 224 -8.16 -3.04 2.97
CA GLY A 224 -7.83 -3.80 1.76
C GLY A 224 -8.86 -3.66 0.64
N GLY A 225 -10.09 -3.22 0.95
CA GLY A 225 -11.13 -2.96 -0.04
C GLY A 225 -10.77 -1.84 -1.01
N ILE A 226 -9.99 -0.85 -0.57
CA ILE A 226 -9.53 0.26 -1.43
C ILE A 226 -8.69 -0.26 -2.59
N TYR A 227 -7.69 -1.09 -2.31
CA TYR A 227 -6.85 -1.71 -3.33
C TYR A 227 -7.67 -2.63 -4.24
N ARG A 228 -8.60 -3.41 -3.67
CA ARG A 228 -9.44 -4.35 -4.42
C ARG A 228 -10.32 -3.63 -5.45
N VAL A 229 -10.98 -2.55 -5.03
CA VAL A 229 -11.79 -1.71 -5.94
C VAL A 229 -10.91 -1.06 -7.00
N ALA A 230 -9.76 -0.50 -6.63
CA ALA A 230 -8.84 0.13 -7.57
C ALA A 230 -8.37 -0.85 -8.65
N THR A 231 -8.03 -2.08 -8.27
CA THR A 231 -7.62 -3.13 -9.21
C THR A 231 -8.78 -3.55 -10.12
N ALA A 232 -10.00 -3.72 -9.57
CA ALA A 232 -11.18 -4.05 -10.37
C ALA A 232 -11.51 -2.97 -11.42
N LEU A 233 -11.35 -1.69 -11.06
CA LEU A 233 -11.55 -0.57 -11.98
C LEU A 233 -10.50 -0.54 -13.11
N ARG A 234 -9.25 -0.93 -12.82
CA ARG A 234 -8.18 -0.99 -13.83
C ARG A 234 -8.35 -2.11 -14.83
N VAL A 235 -8.77 -3.29 -14.36
CA VAL A 235 -8.96 -4.49 -15.21
C VAL A 235 -10.25 -4.41 -16.03
N GLY A 236 -11.17 -3.53 -15.65
CA GLY A 236 -12.49 -3.42 -16.26
C GLY A 236 -13.50 -4.20 -15.43
N PRO A 237 -14.33 -3.53 -14.61
CA PRO A 237 -15.29 -4.22 -13.76
C PRO A 237 -16.40 -4.82 -14.62
N GLY A 238 -16.82 -6.05 -14.30
CA GLY A 238 -18.00 -6.65 -14.93
C GLY A 238 -19.27 -5.82 -14.70
N LEU A 239 -20.27 -6.02 -15.56
CA LEU A 239 -21.53 -5.24 -15.52
C LEU A 239 -22.18 -5.24 -14.13
N ALA A 240 -22.20 -6.38 -13.44
CA ALA A 240 -22.79 -6.50 -12.10
C ALA A 240 -22.08 -5.59 -11.07
N THR A 241 -20.75 -5.46 -11.15
CA THR A 241 -19.94 -4.62 -10.25
C THR A 241 -20.25 -3.14 -10.39
N VAL A 242 -20.69 -2.69 -11.57
CA VAL A 242 -21.08 -1.30 -11.83
C VAL A 242 -22.58 -1.09 -11.58
N ALA A 243 -23.42 -2.00 -12.07
CA ALA A 243 -24.87 -1.89 -12.02
C ALA A 243 -25.42 -1.96 -10.59
N TRP A 244 -24.85 -2.83 -9.73
CA TRP A 244 -25.30 -2.98 -8.34
C TRP A 244 -25.15 -1.69 -7.52
N PRO A 245 -23.95 -1.09 -7.37
CA PRO A 245 -23.83 0.17 -6.64
C PRO A 245 -24.53 1.32 -7.38
N GLY A 246 -24.54 1.32 -8.72
CA GLY A 246 -25.22 2.35 -9.52
C GLY A 246 -26.73 2.42 -9.24
N LEU A 247 -27.44 1.29 -9.34
CA LEU A 247 -28.87 1.22 -9.05
C LEU A 247 -29.17 1.59 -7.59
N THR A 248 -28.33 1.12 -6.67
CA THR A 248 -28.48 1.41 -5.24
C THR A 248 -28.36 2.92 -4.97
N VAL A 249 -27.35 3.57 -5.55
CA VAL A 249 -27.14 5.02 -5.43
C VAL A 249 -28.28 5.81 -6.06
N LEU A 250 -28.81 5.39 -7.22
CA LEU A 250 -29.96 6.04 -7.85
C LEU A 250 -31.20 6.02 -6.96
N ILE A 251 -31.49 4.89 -6.31
CA ILE A 251 -32.62 4.78 -5.38
C ILE A 251 -32.39 5.68 -4.16
N LEU A 252 -31.19 5.69 -3.57
CA LEU A 252 -30.87 6.55 -2.43
C LEU A 252 -30.96 8.05 -2.79
N LEU A 253 -30.45 8.45 -3.95
CA LEU A 253 -30.59 9.82 -4.47
C LEU A 253 -32.05 10.20 -4.64
N SER A 254 -32.89 9.30 -5.17
CA SER A 254 -34.33 9.57 -5.28
C SER A 254 -34.99 9.76 -3.92
N GLY A 255 -34.56 9.04 -2.87
CA GLY A 255 -35.00 9.30 -1.50
C GLY A 255 -34.62 10.70 -1.01
N LEU A 256 -33.37 11.11 -1.24
CA LEU A 256 -32.91 12.44 -0.85
C LEU A 256 -33.68 13.57 -1.55
N LEU A 257 -34.01 13.38 -2.84
CA LEU A 257 -34.68 14.39 -3.67
C LEU A 257 -36.20 14.41 -3.50
N LEU A 258 -36.86 13.25 -3.37
CA LEU A 258 -38.32 13.14 -3.42
C LEU A 258 -38.99 13.43 -2.07
N TRP A 259 -38.38 13.06 -0.95
CA TRP A 259 -39.00 13.24 0.38
C TRP A 259 -39.10 14.70 0.86
N PRO A 260 -38.23 15.65 0.44
CA PRO A 260 -38.41 17.09 0.68
C PRO A 260 -39.50 17.77 -0.17
N LEU A 261 -39.83 17.24 -1.36
CA LEU A 261 -40.76 17.89 -2.32
C LEU A 261 -42.19 18.17 -1.79
N PRO A 262 -42.81 17.29 -0.98
CA PRO A 262 -44.11 17.58 -0.38
C PRO A 262 -44.13 18.82 0.51
N TRP A 263 -42.98 19.27 1.02
CA TRP A 263 -42.88 20.48 1.84
C TRP A 263 -42.82 21.76 0.98
N LEU A 264 -42.12 21.71 -0.15
CA LEU A 264 -42.07 22.77 -1.17
C LEU A 264 -43.44 23.01 -1.82
N THR A 265 -44.21 21.94 -2.03
CA THR A 265 -45.55 22.00 -2.65
C THR A 265 -46.67 22.28 -1.64
N ARG A 266 -46.46 22.01 -0.34
CA ARG A 266 -47.44 22.30 0.74
C ARG A 266 -47.65 23.79 1.02
N ARG A 267 -46.76 24.69 0.60
CA ARG A 267 -47.03 26.14 0.65
C ARG A 267 -48.26 26.56 -0.18
N ARG A 268 -48.84 25.68 -1.02
CA ARG A 268 -50.01 25.98 -1.86
C ARG A 268 -51.29 25.20 -1.55
N ARG A 269 -51.30 24.25 -0.60
CA ARG A 269 -52.52 23.49 -0.26
C ARG A 269 -52.70 23.39 1.26
N MET A 270 -53.42 24.38 1.81
CA MET A 270 -54.07 24.26 3.11
C MET A 270 -55.16 23.17 3.02
N HIS A 271 -55.33 22.36 4.07
CA HIS A 271 -56.31 21.25 4.23
C HIS A 271 -55.81 19.83 3.93
N GLN A 272 -54.74 19.38 4.60
CA GLN A 272 -54.58 17.96 4.92
C GLN A 272 -54.33 17.79 6.42
N PRO A 273 -54.82 16.69 7.03
CA PRO A 273 -54.67 16.45 8.46
C PRO A 273 -53.19 16.50 8.84
N VAL A 274 -52.92 17.12 9.99
CA VAL A 274 -51.58 17.26 10.56
C VAL A 274 -50.95 15.88 10.61
N ALA A 275 -49.85 15.69 9.88
CA ALA A 275 -49.12 14.43 9.92
C ALA A 275 -48.69 14.19 11.37
N THR A 276 -49.02 13.02 11.93
CA THR A 276 -48.52 12.60 13.24
C THR A 276 -46.99 12.67 13.26
N GLY A 277 -46.39 12.98 14.41
CA GLY A 277 -44.93 13.15 14.54
C GLY A 277 -44.13 11.98 13.93
N TRP A 278 -44.66 10.77 14.00
CA TRP A 278 -44.11 9.55 13.41
C TRP A 278 -44.01 9.57 11.87
N VAL A 279 -44.99 10.14 11.17
CA VAL A 279 -44.99 10.25 9.70
C VAL A 279 -43.92 11.25 9.24
N LEU A 280 -43.70 12.32 10.01
CA LEU A 280 -42.63 13.27 9.74
C LEU A 280 -41.26 12.65 10.04
N ALA A 281 -41.12 11.99 11.19
CA ALA A 281 -39.89 11.29 11.58
C ALA A 281 -39.47 10.25 10.54
N ALA A 282 -40.40 9.46 10.00
CA ALA A 282 -40.11 8.48 8.96
C ALA A 282 -39.44 9.09 7.72
N ARG A 283 -39.92 10.25 7.24
CA ARG A 283 -39.30 10.94 6.09
C ARG A 283 -37.87 11.38 6.40
N TRP A 284 -37.64 11.92 7.59
CA TRP A 284 -36.31 12.32 8.02
C TRP A 284 -35.35 11.14 8.15
N VAL A 285 -35.78 10.02 8.73
CA VAL A 285 -34.94 8.82 8.86
C VAL A 285 -34.46 8.33 7.49
N ALA A 286 -35.36 8.22 6.50
CA ALA A 286 -34.97 7.80 5.15
C ALA A 286 -34.08 8.83 4.44
N GLY A 287 -34.38 10.12 4.59
CA GLY A 287 -33.56 11.20 4.04
C GLY A 287 -32.16 11.26 4.65
N LEU A 288 -32.03 11.06 5.96
CA LEU A 288 -30.76 10.99 6.68
C LEU A 288 -29.96 9.74 6.28
N ALA A 289 -30.62 8.58 6.10
CA ALA A 289 -29.97 7.37 5.61
C ALA A 289 -29.35 7.59 4.22
N ALA A 290 -30.13 8.15 3.29
CA ALA A 290 -29.69 8.47 1.95
C ALA A 290 -28.57 9.53 1.95
N LEU A 291 -28.72 10.61 2.74
CA LEU A 291 -27.70 11.64 2.88
C LEU A 291 -26.38 11.04 3.38
N ALA A 292 -26.41 10.24 4.45
CA ALA A 292 -25.23 9.57 4.99
C ALA A 292 -24.52 8.71 3.94
N ALA A 293 -25.27 7.90 3.16
CA ALA A 293 -24.68 7.05 2.11
C ALA A 293 -24.04 7.86 0.97
N ILE A 294 -24.71 8.92 0.51
CA ILE A 294 -24.16 9.78 -0.56
C ILE A 294 -22.97 10.59 -0.05
N THR A 295 -23.02 11.10 1.18
CA THR A 295 -21.90 11.78 1.82
C THR A 295 -20.69 10.86 1.97
N PHE A 296 -20.87 9.62 2.43
CA PHE A 296 -19.77 8.65 2.49
C PHE A 296 -19.12 8.45 1.13
N LEU A 297 -19.92 8.19 0.09
CA LEU A 297 -19.41 7.93 -1.25
C LEU A 297 -18.64 9.15 -1.80
N ALA A 298 -19.19 10.35 -1.66
CA ALA A 298 -18.55 11.58 -2.11
C ALA A 298 -17.23 11.85 -1.38
N LEU A 299 -17.20 11.69 -0.06
CA LEU A 299 -15.99 11.88 0.75
C LEU A 299 -14.95 10.79 0.48
N LEU A 300 -15.37 9.55 0.23
CA LEU A 300 -14.47 8.45 -0.12
C LEU A 300 -13.82 8.71 -1.48
N VAL A 301 -14.60 9.05 -2.49
CA VAL A 301 -14.10 9.38 -3.83
C VAL A 301 -13.15 10.57 -3.75
N TRP A 302 -13.51 11.63 -3.04
CA TRP A 302 -12.63 12.79 -2.85
C TRP A 302 -11.32 12.41 -2.15
N THR A 303 -11.39 11.61 -1.08
CA THR A 303 -10.22 11.15 -0.32
C THR A 303 -9.29 10.32 -1.22
N VAL A 304 -9.84 9.39 -1.99
CA VAL A 304 -9.07 8.55 -2.91
C VAL A 304 -8.43 9.39 -4.01
N LEU A 305 -9.17 10.28 -4.66
CA LEU A 305 -8.65 11.13 -5.73
C LEU A 305 -7.56 12.10 -5.23
N ARG A 306 -7.74 12.67 -4.03
CA ARG A 306 -6.73 13.51 -3.40
C ARG A 306 -5.48 12.71 -3.08
N THR A 307 -5.63 11.56 -2.44
CA THR A 307 -4.50 10.69 -2.04
C THR A 307 -3.75 10.16 -3.26
N ALA A 308 -4.45 9.83 -4.35
CA ALA A 308 -3.84 9.39 -5.60
C ALA A 308 -2.89 10.44 -6.20
N ARG A 309 -3.15 11.74 -5.97
CA ARG A 309 -2.31 12.84 -6.47
C ARG A 309 -1.14 13.16 -5.54
N THR A 310 -1.29 12.96 -4.23
CA THR A 310 -0.29 13.39 -3.24
C THR A 310 0.58 12.26 -2.70
N ALA A 311 0.01 11.07 -2.49
CA ALA A 311 0.68 9.93 -1.87
C ALA A 311 0.05 8.60 -2.34
N PRO A 312 0.17 8.25 -3.64
CA PRO A 312 -0.55 7.14 -4.25
C PRO A 312 -0.25 5.78 -3.61
N LEU A 313 0.94 5.60 -3.03
CA LEU A 313 1.32 4.34 -2.35
C LEU A 313 0.49 4.04 -1.10
N ILE A 314 -0.13 5.05 -0.47
CA ILE A 314 -1.07 4.82 0.66
C ILE A 314 -2.27 3.99 0.21
N LEU A 315 -2.75 4.20 -1.02
CA LEU A 315 -3.93 3.51 -1.58
C LEU A 315 -3.71 2.00 -1.79
N ALA A 316 -2.47 1.53 -1.72
CA ALA A 316 -2.21 0.10 -1.68
C ALA A 316 -2.73 -0.53 -0.37
N PHE A 317 -2.71 0.19 0.74
CA PHE A 317 -3.03 -0.35 2.06
C PHE A 317 -4.30 0.23 2.67
N GLY A 318 -4.81 1.36 2.16
CA GLY A 318 -6.03 2.00 2.66
C GLY A 318 -6.12 3.48 2.30
N VAL A 319 -6.45 4.32 3.27
CA VAL A 319 -6.53 5.79 3.11
C VAL A 319 -5.82 6.51 4.25
N PRO A 320 -5.52 7.83 4.14
CA PRO A 320 -4.92 8.59 5.24
C PRO A 320 -5.72 8.42 6.53
N GLY A 321 -5.04 8.30 7.68
CA GLY A 321 -5.70 8.02 8.96
C GLY A 321 -6.69 9.10 9.39
N SER A 322 -6.49 10.36 8.96
CA SER A 322 -7.46 11.45 9.10
C SER A 322 -8.84 11.14 8.49
N ALA A 323 -8.93 10.23 7.52
CA ALA A 323 -10.18 9.77 6.92
C ALA A 323 -10.78 8.55 7.64
N GLY A 324 -10.19 8.05 8.72
CA GLY A 324 -10.68 6.85 9.41
C GLY A 324 -12.12 6.96 9.93
N LEU A 325 -12.54 8.15 10.39
CA LEU A 325 -13.91 8.39 10.86
C LEU A 325 -14.96 8.26 9.75
N LEU A 326 -14.56 8.41 8.48
CA LEU A 326 -15.44 8.21 7.32
C LEU A 326 -16.05 6.80 7.34
N PHE A 327 -15.29 5.81 7.80
CA PHE A 327 -15.70 4.40 7.82
C PHE A 327 -16.71 4.06 8.93
N LEU A 328 -17.09 5.03 9.77
CA LEU A 328 -18.22 4.91 10.68
C LEU A 328 -19.57 5.23 10.01
N ILE A 329 -19.57 5.97 8.90
CA ILE A 329 -20.81 6.39 8.22
C ILE A 329 -21.62 5.20 7.68
N PRO A 330 -21.03 4.15 7.09
CA PRO A 330 -21.79 2.98 6.65
C PRO A 330 -22.57 2.28 7.78
N TRP A 331 -22.09 2.33 9.03
CA TRP A 331 -22.83 1.85 10.19
C TRP A 331 -24.07 2.72 10.48
N LEU A 332 -23.97 4.04 10.32
CA LEU A 332 -25.14 4.93 10.40
C LEU A 332 -26.15 4.64 9.29
N VAL A 333 -25.68 4.36 8.06
CA VAL A 333 -26.53 3.95 6.94
C VAL A 333 -27.26 2.65 7.26
N LEU A 334 -26.59 1.68 7.88
CA LEU A 334 -27.21 0.44 8.32
C LEU A 334 -28.30 0.69 9.38
N VAL A 335 -27.98 1.46 10.43
CA VAL A 335 -28.93 1.79 11.50
C VAL A 335 -30.16 2.50 10.95
N PHE A 336 -29.96 3.58 10.18
CA PHE A 336 -31.09 4.30 9.59
C PHE A 336 -31.83 3.48 8.54
N GLY A 337 -31.14 2.59 7.81
CA GLY A 337 -31.75 1.66 6.87
C GLY A 337 -32.70 0.67 7.55
N VAL A 338 -32.28 0.06 8.66
CA VAL A 338 -33.13 -0.84 9.46
C VAL A 338 -34.32 -0.08 10.05
N LEU A 339 -34.10 1.12 10.58
CA LEU A 339 -35.20 1.97 11.07
C LEU A 339 -36.18 2.35 9.95
N THR A 340 -35.66 2.65 8.75
CA THR A 340 -36.49 2.92 7.56
C THR A 340 -37.35 1.70 7.23
N LEU A 341 -36.82 0.48 7.28
CA LEU A 341 -37.61 -0.73 7.02
C LEU A 341 -38.67 -0.99 8.11
N ALA A 342 -38.35 -0.76 9.38
CA ALA A 342 -39.31 -0.88 10.48
C ALA A 342 -40.46 0.14 10.32
N LEU A 343 -40.15 1.39 9.97
CA LEU A 343 -41.13 2.43 9.70
C LEU A 343 -41.90 2.18 8.39
N ALA A 344 -41.31 1.48 7.42
CA ALA A 344 -42.03 1.04 6.23
C ALA A 344 -43.13 0.04 6.63
N ALA A 345 -42.83 -0.94 7.48
CA ALA A 345 -43.83 -1.88 7.99
C ALA A 345 -44.97 -1.15 8.74
N ALA A 346 -44.64 -0.15 9.57
CA ALA A 346 -45.64 0.70 10.20
C ALA A 346 -46.47 1.49 9.19
N ALA A 347 -45.84 2.05 8.15
CA ALA A 347 -46.52 2.77 7.07
C ALA A 347 -47.51 1.89 6.31
N TRP A 348 -47.16 0.62 6.06
CA TRP A 348 -48.06 -0.35 5.44
C TRP A 348 -49.23 -0.72 6.36
N ARG A 349 -48.99 -0.94 7.66
CA ARG A 349 -50.03 -1.31 8.64
C ARG A 349 -50.99 -0.18 8.94
N GLN A 350 -50.48 1.05 9.06
CA GLN A 350 -51.27 2.22 9.47
C GLN A 350 -51.74 3.07 8.29
N GLY A 351 -51.42 2.68 7.06
CA GLY A 351 -51.90 3.39 5.89
C GLY A 351 -51.20 4.74 5.62
N TRP A 352 -49.94 4.91 6.01
CA TRP A 352 -49.21 6.18 5.79
C TRP A 352 -48.93 6.37 4.28
N TRP A 353 -49.39 7.49 3.72
CA TRP A 353 -49.22 7.88 2.30
C TRP A 353 -49.91 6.95 1.28
N SER A 354 -49.84 7.31 0.01
CA SER A 354 -50.33 6.47 -1.10
C SER A 354 -49.39 5.29 -1.39
N MET A 355 -49.91 4.29 -2.10
CA MET A 355 -49.18 3.06 -2.44
C MET A 355 -47.81 3.32 -3.12
N PRO A 356 -47.68 4.22 -4.11
CA PRO A 356 -46.37 4.54 -4.71
C PRO A 356 -45.33 5.06 -3.69
N TRP A 357 -45.75 5.89 -2.73
CA TRP A 357 -44.84 6.43 -1.71
C TRP A 357 -44.42 5.37 -0.69
N ARG A 358 -45.30 4.40 -0.37
CA ARG A 358 -44.95 3.27 0.51
C ARG A 358 -43.95 2.33 -0.16
N ILE A 359 -44.14 2.05 -1.46
CA ILE A 359 -43.19 1.26 -2.25
C ILE A 359 -41.85 1.98 -2.29
N HIS A 360 -41.83 3.27 -2.63
CA HIS A 360 -40.60 4.04 -2.71
C HIS A 360 -39.86 4.07 -1.36
N TYR A 361 -40.57 4.25 -0.24
CA TYR A 361 -39.97 4.22 1.10
C TYR A 361 -39.34 2.87 1.44
N LEU A 362 -40.02 1.77 1.11
CA LEU A 362 -39.48 0.41 1.24
C LEU A 362 -38.23 0.22 0.39
N LEU A 363 -38.24 0.69 -0.87
CA LEU A 363 -37.10 0.62 -1.78
C LEU A 363 -35.89 1.38 -1.22
N VAL A 364 -36.08 2.55 -0.59
CA VAL A 364 -34.99 3.30 0.05
C VAL A 364 -34.38 2.51 1.21
N GLY A 365 -35.21 1.88 2.06
CA GLY A 365 -34.71 1.02 3.15
C GLY A 365 -33.93 -0.19 2.64
N LEU A 366 -34.43 -0.87 1.60
CA LEU A 366 -33.74 -1.98 0.94
C LEU A 366 -32.45 -1.53 0.26
N ALA A 367 -32.43 -0.34 -0.34
CA ALA A 367 -31.24 0.24 -0.93
C ALA A 367 -30.15 0.54 0.11
N CYS A 368 -30.51 0.93 1.35
CA CYS A 368 -29.54 1.09 2.43
C CYS A 368 -28.87 -0.25 2.77
N LEU A 369 -29.64 -1.34 2.88
CA LEU A 369 -29.08 -2.68 3.11
C LEU A 369 -28.24 -3.15 1.92
N SER A 370 -28.69 -2.92 0.69
CA SER A 370 -27.94 -3.21 -0.54
C SER A 370 -26.61 -2.47 -0.58
N TYR A 371 -26.60 -1.20 -0.18
CA TYR A 371 -25.42 -0.34 -0.14
C TYR A 371 -24.37 -0.86 0.86
N VAL A 372 -24.81 -1.13 2.08
CA VAL A 372 -24.00 -1.73 3.15
C VAL A 372 -23.52 -3.12 2.72
N GLY A 373 -24.38 -3.92 2.08
CA GLY A 373 -24.02 -5.22 1.51
C GLY A 373 -22.93 -5.12 0.44
N PHE A 374 -23.02 -4.14 -0.46
CA PHE A 374 -22.00 -3.89 -1.48
C PHE A 374 -20.67 -3.50 -0.83
N LEU A 375 -20.68 -2.51 0.07
CA LEU A 375 -19.45 -2.08 0.72
C LEU A 375 -18.82 -3.23 1.54
N SER A 376 -19.62 -4.09 2.18
CA SER A 376 -19.15 -5.24 2.97
C SER A 376 -18.57 -6.32 2.05
N HIS A 377 -19.26 -6.63 0.95
CA HIS A 377 -18.76 -7.53 -0.08
C HIS A 377 -17.38 -7.08 -0.60
N TRP A 378 -17.18 -5.76 -0.75
CA TRP A 378 -15.91 -5.12 -1.14
C TRP A 378 -14.93 -4.86 -0.01
N ARG A 379 -15.24 -5.24 1.24
CA ARG A 379 -14.42 -4.97 2.44
C ARG A 379 -14.09 -3.49 2.65
N LEU A 380 -15.01 -2.60 2.27
CA LEU A 380 -14.86 -1.15 2.35
C LEU A 380 -15.33 -0.55 3.68
N PHE A 381 -15.87 -1.31 4.62
CA PHE A 381 -16.13 -0.86 6.01
C PHE A 381 -16.32 -2.06 6.93
#